data_AF-A0A8J9YQM8-F1
#
_entry.id   AF-A0A8J9YQM8-F1
#
_cell.length_a   1.000
_cell.length_b   1.000
_cell.length_c   1.000
_cell.angle_alpha   90.00
_cell.angle_beta   90.00
_cell.angle_gamma   90.00
#
_symmetry.space_group_name_H-M   'P 1'
#
loop_
_entity.id
_entity.type
_entity.pdbx_description
1 polymer ?
#
loop_
_entity_poly.entity_id
_entity_poly.type
_entity_poly.pdbx_seq_one_letter_code
_entity_poly.pdbx_strand_id
1 'polypeptide(L)'
;MAKRPPEEGNEPEPEPGRVGTTWIWSGCKDRLGRGMSVNVQHWNSAADGQLTEAAMRKKIEAQGFRVTKYVYPPGTYFPDHTHAVDKIDGVVSGRFRMTMHGQEAVLGPGDWLEVPRGAVHSAEVIGQEAVVSLDATRK
;
A
#
# COMPACT_ATOMS: atom_id res chain seq x y z
N MET A 1 -6.17 -5.54 57.08
CA MET A 1 -5.79 -6.85 56.53
C MET A 1 -5.56 -6.71 55.03
N ALA A 2 -4.31 -6.63 54.58
CA ALA A 2 -3.95 -6.65 53.16
C ALA A 2 -3.65 -8.10 52.75
N LYS A 3 -4.30 -8.60 51.69
CA LYS A 3 -4.10 -9.96 51.19
C LYS A 3 -2.80 -10.03 50.39
N ARG A 4 -1.96 -11.01 50.73
CA ARG A 4 -0.72 -11.40 50.01
C ARG A 4 -1.04 -11.90 48.60
N PRO A 5 -0.15 -11.69 47.61
CA PRO A 5 -0.23 -12.36 46.31
C PRO A 5 0.17 -13.84 46.42
N PRO A 6 -0.43 -14.75 45.64
CA PRO A 6 0.02 -16.14 45.58
C PRO A 6 1.28 -16.31 44.71
N GLU A 7 2.08 -17.28 45.13
CA GLU A 7 3.43 -17.61 44.66
C GLU A 7 3.49 -18.14 43.22
N GLU A 8 4.67 -17.87 42.66
CA GLU A 8 5.24 -18.26 41.38
C GLU A 8 5.36 -19.78 41.27
N GLY A 9 4.63 -20.36 40.31
CA GLY A 9 4.70 -21.79 39.98
C GLY A 9 5.83 -22.05 38.99
N ASN A 10 6.81 -22.83 39.42
CA ASN A 10 7.95 -23.31 38.67
C ASN A 10 7.52 -24.31 37.58
N GLU A 11 7.71 -23.97 36.29
CA GLU A 11 7.51 -24.90 35.17
C GLU A 11 8.84 -25.57 34.79
N PRO A 12 8.87 -26.90 34.53
CA PRO A 12 10.11 -27.61 34.25
C PRO A 12 10.62 -27.39 32.82
N GLU A 13 11.94 -27.32 32.68
CA GLU A 13 12.63 -27.28 31.39
C GLU A 13 12.44 -28.57 30.56
N PRO A 14 12.39 -28.50 29.21
CA PRO A 14 12.19 -29.67 28.36
C PRO A 14 13.50 -30.43 28.07
N GLU A 15 13.53 -31.71 28.44
CA GLU A 15 14.57 -32.68 28.03
C GLU A 15 14.42 -33.14 26.56
N PRO A 16 15.51 -33.49 25.86
CA PRO A 16 15.50 -33.68 24.41
C PRO A 16 15.20 -35.12 23.97
N GLY A 17 14.32 -35.24 22.98
CA GLY A 17 14.34 -36.31 21.97
C GLY A 17 13.69 -37.65 22.37
N ARG A 18 12.61 -38.03 21.66
CA ARG A 18 12.65 -38.99 20.54
C ARG A 18 11.24 -39.42 20.12
N VAL A 19 10.94 -39.17 18.84
CA VAL A 19 10.07 -39.92 17.91
C VAL A 19 8.56 -40.02 18.20
N GLY A 20 7.81 -39.22 17.43
CA GLY A 20 6.91 -39.77 16.42
C GLY A 20 5.50 -40.12 16.84
N THR A 21 4.60 -39.15 16.78
CA THR A 21 3.25 -39.34 16.21
C THR A 21 2.73 -38.00 15.70
N THR A 22 2.34 -38.01 14.43
CA THR A 22 1.72 -36.95 13.65
C THR A 22 0.55 -36.29 14.39
N TRP A 23 0.68 -34.98 14.67
CA TRP A 23 -0.49 -34.10 14.83
C TRP A 23 -0.37 -32.98 13.83
N ILE A 24 -1.07 -33.18 12.71
CA ILE A 24 -1.41 -32.15 11.74
C ILE A 24 -2.32 -31.18 12.47
N TRP A 25 -1.80 -30.02 12.88
CA TRP A 25 -2.67 -28.91 13.26
C TRP A 25 -3.24 -28.32 11.97
N SER A 26 -4.55 -28.52 11.84
CA SER A 26 -5.37 -28.08 10.72
C SER A 26 -5.23 -26.58 10.55
N GLY A 27 -4.88 -26.18 9.33
CA GLY A 27 -4.39 -24.85 9.01
C GLY A 27 -5.36 -23.73 9.37
N CYS A 28 -4.85 -22.75 10.12
CA CYS A 28 -5.21 -21.38 9.82
C CYS A 28 -4.54 -21.08 8.48
N LYS A 29 -5.27 -21.33 7.38
CA LYS A 29 -4.87 -20.87 6.05
C LYS A 29 -4.66 -19.37 6.19
N ASP A 30 -3.40 -18.97 6.21
CA ASP A 30 -2.98 -17.65 5.81
C ASP A 30 -3.75 -17.34 4.53
N ARG A 31 -4.75 -16.48 4.65
CA ARG A 31 -5.34 -15.82 3.49
C ARG A 31 -4.40 -14.67 3.11
N LEU A 32 -3.10 -14.97 2.97
CA LEU A 32 -2.12 -14.12 2.30
C LEU A 32 -2.46 -14.19 0.80
N GLY A 33 -3.35 -13.29 0.36
CA GLY A 33 -3.99 -13.42 -0.94
C GLY A 33 -4.53 -12.14 -1.53
N ARG A 34 -3.81 -11.03 -1.33
CA ARG A 34 -3.67 -9.85 -2.22
C ARG A 34 -2.57 -8.98 -1.61
N GLY A 35 -1.62 -8.56 -2.44
CA GLY A 35 -0.22 -8.28 -2.04
C GLY A 35 -0.04 -7.22 -0.97
N MET A 36 0.69 -7.57 0.08
CA MET A 36 1.30 -6.64 1.04
C MET A 36 2.54 -5.99 0.42
N SER A 37 2.43 -5.48 -0.80
CA SER A 37 3.56 -4.95 -1.55
C SER A 37 3.15 -3.74 -2.37
N VAL A 38 3.98 -2.70 -2.34
CA VAL A 38 3.82 -1.54 -3.23
C VAL A 38 4.23 -1.95 -4.65
N ASN A 39 3.27 -1.95 -5.57
CA ASN A 39 3.51 -2.27 -6.98
C ASN A 39 3.36 -1.00 -7.83
N VAL A 40 4.49 -0.40 -8.19
CA VAL A 40 4.52 0.74 -9.11
C VAL A 40 4.37 0.22 -10.54
N GLN A 41 3.38 0.76 -11.24
CA GLN A 41 3.20 0.57 -12.67
C GLN A 41 3.80 1.76 -13.41
N HIS A 42 4.43 1.48 -14.55
CA HIS A 42 5.09 2.48 -15.38
C HIS A 42 4.37 2.62 -16.72
N TRP A 43 4.26 3.86 -17.21
CA TRP A 43 3.70 4.14 -18.52
C TRP A 43 4.48 3.44 -19.62
N ASN A 44 3.79 2.72 -20.50
CA ASN A 44 4.40 2.03 -21.62
C ASN A 44 4.19 2.83 -22.90
N SER A 45 5.15 3.68 -23.27
CA SER A 45 5.01 4.53 -24.46
C SER A 45 4.91 3.77 -25.78
N ALA A 46 5.43 2.53 -25.86
CA ALA A 46 5.31 1.72 -27.06
C ALA A 46 3.89 1.19 -27.27
N ALA A 47 3.18 0.88 -26.17
CA ALA A 47 1.81 0.37 -26.23
C ALA A 47 0.74 1.48 -26.14
N ASP A 48 1.00 2.50 -25.34
CA ASP A 48 0.02 3.53 -24.96
C ASP A 48 0.29 4.89 -25.64
N GLY A 49 1.40 5.03 -26.37
CA GLY A 49 1.81 6.27 -27.00
C GLY A 49 2.38 7.30 -26.02
N GLN A 50 2.37 8.57 -26.40
CA GLN A 50 2.91 9.66 -25.57
C GLN A 50 2.12 9.80 -24.27
N LEU A 51 2.84 9.91 -23.15
CA LEU A 51 2.24 10.24 -21.87
C LEU A 51 1.59 11.62 -21.93
N THR A 52 0.28 11.66 -21.69
CA THR A 52 -0.50 12.89 -21.49
C THR A 52 -1.51 12.65 -20.38
N GLU A 53 -1.98 13.72 -19.73
CA GLU A 53 -3.08 13.63 -18.75
C GLU A 53 -4.28 12.88 -19.33
N ALA A 54 -4.67 13.20 -20.56
CA ALA A 54 -5.82 12.59 -21.23
C ALA A 54 -5.61 11.08 -21.50
N ALA A 55 -4.42 10.68 -21.95
CA ALA A 55 -4.10 9.28 -22.21
C ALA A 55 -4.09 8.46 -20.91
N MET A 56 -3.45 8.97 -19.86
CA MET A 56 -3.42 8.29 -18.55
C MET A 56 -4.81 8.19 -17.94
N ARG A 57 -5.59 9.28 -17.96
CA ARG A 57 -7.01 9.29 -17.54
C ARG A 57 -7.79 8.19 -18.25
N LYS A 58 -7.74 8.14 -19.58
CA LYS A 58 -8.46 7.15 -20.37
C LYS A 58 -8.05 5.72 -19.99
N LYS A 59 -6.76 5.47 -19.77
CA LYS A 59 -6.25 4.15 -19.36
C LYS A 59 -6.74 3.75 -17.96
N ILE A 60 -6.81 4.69 -17.02
CA ILE A 60 -7.31 4.42 -15.66
C ILE A 60 -8.85 4.25 -15.67
N GLU A 61 -9.58 5.07 -16.42
CA GLU A 61 -11.04 4.95 -16.57
C GLU A 61 -11.46 3.62 -17.22
N ALA A 62 -10.67 3.11 -18.17
CA ALA A 62 -10.88 1.79 -18.78
C ALA A 62 -10.80 0.63 -17.76
N GLN A 63 -10.20 0.85 -16.58
CA GLN A 63 -10.13 -0.11 -15.48
C GLN A 63 -11.32 0.01 -14.50
N GLY A 64 -12.30 0.87 -14.81
CA GLY A 64 -13.51 1.08 -14.01
C GLY A 64 -13.37 2.09 -12.88
N PHE A 65 -12.28 2.88 -12.87
CA PHE A 65 -12.09 3.95 -11.90
C PHE A 65 -12.71 5.27 -12.38
N ARG A 66 -13.10 6.12 -11.43
CA ARG A 66 -13.48 7.52 -11.68
C ARG A 66 -12.29 8.41 -11.35
N VAL A 67 -11.82 9.18 -12.31
CA VAL A 67 -10.58 9.97 -12.21
C VAL A 67 -10.87 11.45 -11.94
N THR A 68 -10.17 12.02 -10.95
CA THR A 68 -10.11 13.45 -10.67
C THR A 68 -8.67 13.92 -10.78
N LYS A 69 -8.44 15.09 -11.39
CA LYS A 69 -7.10 15.70 -11.41
C LYS A 69 -6.91 16.58 -10.18
N TYR A 70 -5.73 16.50 -9.57
CA TYR A 70 -5.25 17.45 -8.59
C TYR A 70 -3.87 18.00 -8.95
N VAL A 71 -3.56 19.18 -8.41
CA VAL A 71 -2.22 19.78 -8.47
C VAL A 71 -1.79 20.08 -7.05
N TYR A 72 -0.69 19.47 -6.62
CA TYR A 72 -0.18 19.57 -5.26
C TYR A 72 1.13 20.37 -5.24
N PRO A 73 1.20 21.50 -4.52
CA PRO A 73 2.43 22.30 -4.45
C PRO A 73 3.54 21.58 -3.64
N PRO A 74 4.80 21.99 -3.79
CA PRO A 74 5.91 21.53 -2.95
C PRO A 74 5.62 21.66 -1.45
N GLY A 75 6.06 20.67 -0.67
CA GLY A 75 5.81 20.61 0.77
C GLY A 75 4.43 20.08 1.17
N THR A 76 3.59 19.71 0.19
CA THR A 76 2.33 19.00 0.48
C THR A 76 2.63 17.62 1.05
N TYR A 77 2.06 17.33 2.22
CA TYR A 77 2.17 16.03 2.88
C TYR A 77 0.80 15.54 3.34
N PHE A 78 0.49 14.30 2.99
CA PHE A 78 -0.67 13.54 3.43
C PHE A 78 -0.19 12.51 4.45
N PRO A 79 -0.50 12.67 5.75
CA PRO A 79 -0.10 11.72 6.78
C PRO A 79 -0.80 10.38 6.59
N ASP A 80 -0.39 9.37 7.38
CA ASP A 80 -1.00 8.04 7.37
C ASP A 80 -2.53 8.10 7.46
N HIS A 81 -3.18 7.52 6.45
CA HIS A 81 -4.64 7.45 6.37
C HIS A 81 -5.10 6.23 5.57
N THR A 82 -6.42 6.00 5.55
CA THR A 82 -7.07 4.92 4.80
C THR A 82 -8.27 5.44 4.04
N HIS A 83 -8.70 4.68 3.02
CA HIS A 83 -9.94 4.92 2.29
C HIS A 83 -10.84 3.67 2.30
N ALA A 84 -12.15 3.85 2.26
CA ALA A 84 -13.13 2.76 2.20
C ALA A 84 -13.30 2.15 0.79
N VAL A 85 -12.58 2.69 -0.20
CA VAL A 85 -12.65 2.33 -1.62
C VAL A 85 -11.25 2.08 -2.15
N ASP A 86 -11.14 1.32 -3.24
CA ASP A 86 -9.85 1.15 -3.92
C ASP A 86 -9.51 2.44 -4.66
N LYS A 87 -8.23 2.82 -4.62
CA LYS A 87 -7.74 4.08 -5.18
C LYS A 87 -6.54 3.84 -6.10
N ILE A 88 -6.33 4.74 -7.06
CA ILE A 88 -5.08 4.89 -7.80
C ILE A 88 -4.55 6.31 -7.56
N ASP A 89 -3.23 6.42 -7.36
CA ASP A 89 -2.48 7.66 -7.49
C ASP A 89 -1.57 7.56 -8.72
N GLY A 90 -1.86 8.34 -9.77
CA GLY A 90 -1.04 8.42 -10.97
C GLY A 90 -0.39 9.78 -11.14
N VAL A 91 0.88 9.83 -11.53
CA VAL A 91 1.65 11.07 -11.64
C VAL A 91 1.83 11.44 -13.11
N VAL A 92 1.33 12.61 -13.50
CA VAL A 92 1.51 13.20 -14.84
C VAL A 92 2.78 14.05 -14.89
N SER A 93 3.07 14.81 -13.83
CA SER A 93 4.29 15.60 -13.67
C SER A 93 4.66 15.76 -12.20
N GLY A 94 5.89 16.15 -11.90
CA GLY A 94 6.42 16.23 -10.53
C GLY A 94 6.77 14.85 -9.95
N ARG A 95 6.97 14.79 -8.63
CA ARG A 95 7.27 13.52 -7.93
C ARG A 95 6.53 13.40 -6.60
N PHE A 96 5.99 12.20 -6.37
CA PHE A 96 5.46 11.79 -5.07
C PHE A 96 6.36 10.74 -4.43
N ARG A 97 6.57 10.84 -3.12
CA ARG A 97 6.94 9.70 -2.28
C ARG A 97 5.66 9.13 -1.67
N MET A 98 5.43 7.84 -1.85
CA MET A 98 4.32 7.12 -1.24
C MET A 98 4.83 6.02 -0.32
N THR A 99 4.21 5.91 0.86
CA THR A 99 4.52 4.86 1.82
C THR A 99 3.28 4.02 2.03
N MET A 100 3.39 2.70 1.89
CA MET A 100 2.29 1.74 2.12
C MET A 100 2.90 0.36 2.41
N HIS A 101 2.27 -0.45 3.27
CA HIS A 101 2.77 -1.78 3.67
C HIS A 101 4.20 -1.79 4.24
N GLY A 102 4.61 -0.69 4.90
CA GLY A 102 5.97 -0.55 5.42
C GLY A 102 7.06 -0.37 4.33
N GLN A 103 6.65 -0.13 3.09
CA GLN A 103 7.54 0.14 1.96
C GLN A 103 7.33 1.57 1.44
N GLU A 104 8.40 2.15 0.91
CA GLU A 104 8.39 3.46 0.25
C GLU A 104 8.61 3.27 -1.25
N ALA A 105 7.89 4.06 -2.06
CA ALA A 105 8.11 4.17 -3.49
C ALA A 105 8.05 5.64 -3.92
N VAL A 106 8.92 6.01 -4.87
CA VAL A 106 8.88 7.32 -5.51
C VAL A 106 8.20 7.17 -6.87
N LEU A 107 7.09 7.90 -7.07
CA LEU A 107 6.37 7.99 -8.33
C LEU A 107 6.82 9.24 -9.08
N GLY A 108 7.29 9.06 -10.32
CA GLY A 108 7.56 10.13 -11.27
C GLY A 108 6.54 10.19 -12.42
N PRO A 109 6.76 11.06 -13.41
CA PRO A 109 5.87 11.18 -14.56
C PRO A 109 5.68 9.84 -15.29
N GLY A 110 4.44 9.39 -15.38
CA GLY A 110 4.07 8.12 -15.99
C GLY A 110 3.90 6.98 -15.00
N ASP A 111 4.24 7.18 -13.73
CA ASP A 111 4.10 6.15 -12.71
C ASP A 111 2.72 6.23 -12.05
N TRP A 112 2.17 5.08 -11.68
CA TRP A 112 1.01 5.00 -10.81
C TRP A 112 1.05 3.76 -9.92
N LEU A 113 0.32 3.78 -8.81
CA LEU A 113 0.08 2.60 -7.99
C LEU A 113 -1.39 2.51 -7.57
N GLU A 114 -1.83 1.29 -7.27
CA GLU A 114 -3.11 1.06 -6.61
C GLU A 114 -2.93 1.06 -5.10
N VAL A 115 -3.79 1.79 -4.40
CA VAL A 115 -3.96 1.75 -2.94
C VAL A 115 -5.23 0.94 -2.65
N PRO A 116 -5.10 -0.29 -2.13
CA PRO A 116 -6.27 -1.11 -1.78
C PRO A 116 -7.12 -0.45 -0.69
N ARG A 117 -8.43 -0.70 -0.71
CA ARG A 117 -9.32 -0.26 0.37
C ARG A 117 -8.80 -0.72 1.74
N GLY A 118 -8.81 0.19 2.70
CA GLY A 118 -8.34 -0.06 4.06
C GLY A 118 -6.82 -0.12 4.23
N ALA A 119 -6.01 0.00 3.16
CA ALA A 119 -4.56 0.07 3.29
C ALA A 119 -4.14 1.42 3.89
N VAL A 120 -3.33 1.37 4.96
CA VAL A 120 -2.70 2.56 5.52
C VAL A 120 -1.62 3.03 4.55
N HIS A 121 -1.68 4.30 4.18
CA HIS A 121 -0.71 4.91 3.30
C HIS A 121 -0.51 6.40 3.61
N SER A 122 0.65 6.93 3.21
CA SER A 122 0.98 8.36 3.21
C SER A 122 1.51 8.78 1.84
N ALA A 123 1.46 10.08 1.55
CA ALA A 123 2.03 10.64 0.34
C ALA A 123 2.68 12.00 0.60
N GLU A 124 3.79 12.29 -0.06
CA GLU A 124 4.54 13.53 0.08
C GLU A 124 4.99 14.03 -1.28
N VAL A 125 4.71 15.30 -1.61
CA VAL A 125 5.34 15.96 -2.76
C VAL A 125 6.81 16.18 -2.44
N ILE A 126 7.69 15.52 -3.20
CA ILE A 126 9.13 15.66 -3.02
C ILE A 126 9.74 16.55 -4.11
N GLY A 127 10.66 17.43 -3.70
CA GLY A 127 11.31 18.39 -4.59
C GLY A 127 10.61 19.75 -4.64
N GLN A 128 10.93 20.55 -5.66
CA GLN A 128 10.48 21.94 -5.80
C GLN A 128 9.41 22.15 -6.88
N GLU A 129 9.00 21.09 -7.57
CA GLU A 129 7.97 21.14 -8.60
C GLU A 129 6.62 20.67 -8.04
N ALA A 130 5.54 21.27 -8.50
CA ALA A 130 4.21 20.80 -8.17
C ALA A 130 3.93 19.44 -8.85
N VAL A 131 3.22 18.56 -8.16
CA VAL A 131 2.75 17.29 -8.71
C VAL A 131 1.40 17.50 -9.38
N VAL A 132 1.30 17.13 -10.66
CA VAL A 132 0.00 16.94 -11.32
C VAL A 132 -0.37 15.47 -11.18
N SER A 133 -1.38 15.19 -10.36
CA SER A 133 -1.83 13.83 -10.05
C SER A 133 -3.21 13.53 -10.64
N LEU A 134 -3.40 12.29 -11.09
CA LEU A 134 -4.70 11.69 -11.35
C LEU A 134 -5.04 10.77 -10.17
N ASP A 135 -5.90 11.27 -9.30
CA ASP A 135 -6.52 10.53 -8.21
C ASP A 135 -7.74 9.80 -8.76
N ALA A 136 -7.80 8.49 -8.59
CA ALA A 136 -8.92 7.71 -9.10
C ALA A 136 -9.49 6.77 -8.07
N THR A 137 -10.81 6.63 -7.99
CA THR A 137 -11.48 5.74 -7.03
C THR A 137 -12.44 4.77 -7.69
N ARG A 138 -12.59 3.58 -7.10
CA ARG A 138 -13.55 2.54 -7.51
C ARG A 138 -14.24 1.96 -6.27
N LYS A 139 -15.58 2.02 -6.26
CA LYS A 139 -16.42 1.48 -5.17
C LYS A 139 -16.61 -0.02 -5.34
#